data_AF-A0A1M5UFP5-F1
#
_entry.id   AF-A0A1M5UFP5-F1
#
_cell.length_a   1.000
_cell.length_b   1.000
_cell.length_c   1.000
_cell.angle_alpha   90.00
_cell.angle_beta   90.00
_cell.angle_gamma   90.00
#
_symmetry.space_group_name_H-M   'P 1'
#
loop_
_entity.id
_entity.type
_entity.pdbx_description
1 polymer ?
#
loop_
_entity_poly.entity_id
_entity_poly.type
_entity_poly.pdbx_seq_one_letter_code
_entity_poly.pdbx_strand_id
1 'polypeptide(L)'
;MTEFDYERHLVKGDADTARSWVESSALPDDQKADLLTFVANFPSLTFVKEDDAVFEHYAETDGVALPAWLREVRSTLAFVDPPVLLQVDDFQWYNSPRSDDVEDMWYDLRFGYHGEEQRALFSDDARIYRIAGSWDGEESYLGVDLLNPEDQRIFDFSGADLRDNKLAGRPVRGSLYPVFGSYAEFLAHIADVRPLDDDPEGE
;
A
#
# COMPACT_ATOMS: atom_id res chain seq x y z
N MET A 1 10.07 -24.21 7.76
CA MET A 1 10.40 -22.80 8.01
C MET A 1 9.58 -22.36 9.20
N THR A 2 10.18 -21.67 10.17
CA THR A 2 9.41 -21.01 11.23
C THR A 2 8.68 -19.84 10.58
N GLU A 3 7.38 -19.72 10.81
CA GLU A 3 6.57 -18.60 10.35
C GLU A 3 7.08 -17.30 10.99
N PHE A 4 7.15 -16.21 10.21
CA PHE A 4 7.57 -14.91 10.71
C PHE A 4 6.45 -14.34 11.58
N ASP A 5 6.77 -14.01 12.83
CA ASP A 5 5.80 -13.52 13.83
C ASP A 5 5.63 -12.00 13.67
N TYR A 6 4.77 -11.59 12.74
CA TYR A 6 4.50 -10.18 12.46
C TYR A 6 4.06 -9.41 13.71
N GLU A 7 3.23 -10.02 14.57
CA GLU A 7 2.66 -9.33 15.74
C GLU A 7 3.73 -8.83 16.72
N ARG A 8 4.85 -9.55 16.85
CA ARG A 8 5.98 -9.14 17.71
C ARG A 8 6.76 -7.96 17.18
N HIS A 9 6.64 -7.68 15.89
CA HIS A 9 7.38 -6.64 15.19
C HIS A 9 6.50 -5.40 14.88
N LEU A 10 5.28 -5.38 15.41
CA LEU A 10 4.39 -4.23 15.36
C LEU A 10 4.39 -3.49 16.71
N VAL A 11 4.65 -2.18 16.66
CA VAL A 11 4.39 -1.30 17.80
C VAL A 11 2.98 -0.73 17.64
N LYS A 12 2.08 -1.09 18.56
CA LYS A 12 0.67 -0.69 18.56
C LYS A 12 0.43 0.54 19.44
N GLY A 13 -0.48 1.42 19.04
CA GLY A 13 -0.82 2.65 19.76
C GLY A 13 -2.21 3.16 19.40
N ASP A 14 -2.83 3.91 20.31
CA ASP A 14 -4.07 4.65 20.03
C ASP A 14 -3.77 5.92 19.20
N ALA A 15 -4.82 6.69 18.87
CA ALA A 15 -4.70 7.91 18.07
C ALA A 15 -3.75 8.96 18.68
N ASP A 16 -3.73 9.11 20.01
CA ASP A 16 -2.84 10.07 20.69
C ASP A 16 -1.37 9.60 20.61
N THR A 17 -1.15 8.29 20.78
CA THR A 17 0.17 7.67 20.59
C THR A 17 0.66 7.80 19.15
N ALA A 18 -0.22 7.54 18.17
CA ALA A 18 0.09 7.67 16.74
C ALA A 18 0.42 9.12 16.36
N ARG A 19 -0.36 10.09 16.85
CA ARG A 19 -0.07 11.52 16.67
C ARG A 19 1.33 11.88 17.18
N SER A 20 1.69 11.41 18.37
CA SER A 20 3.02 11.62 18.94
C SER A 20 4.14 11.02 18.08
N TRP A 21 3.93 9.84 17.47
CA TRP A 21 4.89 9.26 16.53
C TRP A 21 5.10 10.16 15.31
N VAL A 22 4.01 10.64 14.70
CA VAL A 22 4.06 11.50 13.51
C VAL A 22 4.72 12.84 13.83
N GLU A 23 4.32 13.52 14.91
CA GLU A 23 4.86 14.83 15.31
C GLU A 23 6.37 14.77 15.61
N SER A 24 6.83 13.70 16.24
CA SER A 24 8.24 13.51 16.63
C SER A 24 9.13 12.95 15.50
N SER A 25 8.55 12.52 14.37
CA SER A 25 9.30 11.98 13.24
C SER A 25 10.13 13.03 12.51
N ALA A 26 11.06 12.56 11.67
CA ALA A 26 11.85 13.42 10.76
C ALA A 26 11.17 13.67 9.42
N LEU A 27 9.93 13.17 9.24
CA LEU A 27 9.19 13.29 7.98
C LEU A 27 8.96 14.76 7.59
N PRO A 28 8.86 15.04 6.28
CA PRO A 28 8.42 16.34 5.77
C PRO A 28 7.07 16.80 6.35
N ASP A 29 6.88 18.11 6.48
CA ASP A 29 5.68 18.69 7.11
C ASP A 29 4.38 18.38 6.36
N ASP A 30 4.43 18.27 5.03
CA ASP A 30 3.32 17.82 4.18
C ASP A 30 2.93 16.37 4.49
N GLN A 31 3.90 15.45 4.49
CA GLN A 31 3.62 14.06 4.86
C GLN A 31 3.12 13.91 6.30
N LYS A 32 3.64 14.71 7.25
CA LYS A 32 3.12 14.74 8.61
C LYS A 32 1.65 15.18 8.64
N ALA A 33 1.30 16.23 7.90
CA ALA A 33 -0.07 16.72 7.83
C ALA A 33 -1.03 15.64 7.27
N ASP A 34 -0.60 14.91 6.25
CA ASP A 34 -1.37 13.81 5.66
C ASP A 34 -1.58 12.65 6.65
N LEU A 35 -0.51 12.18 7.30
CA LEU A 35 -0.60 11.12 8.32
C LEU A 35 -1.48 11.55 9.52
N LEU A 36 -1.38 12.81 9.94
CA LEU A 36 -2.24 13.36 11.00
C LEU A 36 -3.70 13.43 10.58
N THR A 37 -3.98 13.71 9.31
CA THR A 37 -5.34 13.67 8.74
C THR A 37 -5.92 12.26 8.84
N PHE A 38 -5.16 11.24 8.43
CA PHE A 38 -5.58 9.84 8.58
C PHE A 38 -5.88 9.48 10.04
N VAL A 39 -4.99 9.81 10.97
CA VAL A 39 -5.21 9.56 12.41
C VAL A 39 -6.45 10.28 12.94
N ALA A 40 -6.72 11.50 12.48
CA ALA A 40 -7.87 12.30 12.89
C ALA A 40 -9.21 11.74 12.35
N ASN A 41 -9.20 11.15 11.15
CA ASN A 41 -10.39 10.54 10.55
C ASN A 41 -10.81 9.26 11.28
N PHE A 42 -9.87 8.53 11.88
CA PHE A 42 -10.12 7.23 12.51
C PHE A 42 -9.66 7.13 13.97
N PRO A 43 -10.17 7.97 14.89
CA PRO A 43 -9.64 8.09 16.25
C PRO A 43 -9.84 6.85 17.13
N SER A 44 -10.69 5.90 16.71
CA SER A 44 -10.98 4.67 17.45
C SER A 44 -10.15 3.46 17.01
N LEU A 45 -9.35 3.57 15.96
CA LEU A 45 -8.51 2.48 15.49
C LEU A 45 -7.26 2.33 16.36
N THR A 46 -6.68 1.13 16.34
CA THR A 46 -5.32 0.92 16.84
C THR A 46 -4.37 1.09 15.67
N PHE A 47 -3.44 2.01 15.78
CA PHE A 47 -2.44 2.30 14.77
C PHE A 47 -1.18 1.49 15.03
N VAL A 48 -0.46 1.17 13.97
CA VAL A 48 0.79 0.42 14.05
C VAL A 48 1.91 1.09 13.28
N LYS A 49 3.14 0.87 13.74
CA LYS A 49 4.37 1.12 13.00
C LYS A 49 5.25 -0.12 13.01
N GLU A 50 6.08 -0.25 12.00
CA GLU A 50 6.92 -1.43 11.74
C GLU A 50 8.37 -1.18 12.13
N ASP A 51 9.04 -2.24 12.60
CA ASP A 51 10.48 -2.26 12.83
C ASP A 51 11.26 -2.80 11.62
N ASP A 52 12.59 -2.77 11.73
CA ASP A 52 13.48 -3.22 10.65
C ASP A 52 13.32 -4.69 10.28
N ALA A 53 12.87 -5.56 11.20
CA ALA A 53 12.72 -6.98 10.93
C ALA A 53 11.58 -7.25 9.95
N VAL A 54 10.52 -6.43 9.95
CA VAL A 54 9.44 -6.52 8.95
C VAL A 54 9.98 -6.21 7.56
N PHE A 55 10.82 -5.18 7.42
CA PHE A 55 11.39 -4.82 6.12
C PHE A 55 12.42 -5.84 5.62
N GLU A 56 13.22 -6.40 6.53
CA GLU A 56 14.11 -7.52 6.22
C GLU A 56 13.31 -8.74 5.73
N HIS A 57 12.17 -9.02 6.36
CA HIS A 57 11.29 -10.10 5.94
C HIS A 57 10.71 -9.88 4.54
N TYR A 58 10.28 -8.65 4.18
CA TYR A 58 9.89 -8.34 2.81
C TYR A 58 11.04 -8.54 1.82
N ALA A 59 12.25 -8.12 2.17
CA ALA A 59 13.44 -8.31 1.34
C ALA A 59 13.77 -9.79 1.11
N GLU A 60 13.63 -10.63 2.13
CA GLU A 60 13.87 -12.07 2.05
C GLU A 60 12.78 -12.81 1.27
N THR A 61 11.52 -12.54 1.58
CA THR A 61 10.37 -13.27 1.02
C THR A 61 10.08 -12.83 -0.43
N ASP A 62 10.00 -11.52 -0.66
CA ASP A 62 9.63 -10.98 -1.96
C ASP A 62 10.85 -10.71 -2.86
N GLY A 63 12.07 -10.77 -2.32
CA GLY A 63 13.28 -10.39 -3.05
C GLY A 63 13.31 -8.91 -3.41
N VAL A 64 12.63 -8.06 -2.64
CA VAL A 64 12.46 -6.63 -2.91
C VAL A 64 12.98 -5.80 -1.75
N ALA A 65 13.92 -4.91 -2.02
CA ALA A 65 14.31 -3.89 -1.06
C ALA A 65 13.31 -2.72 -1.16
N LEU A 66 12.53 -2.49 -0.09
CA LEU A 66 11.61 -1.35 -0.06
C LEU A 66 12.38 -0.02 -0.16
N PRO A 67 11.85 0.96 -0.91
CA PRO A 67 12.40 2.31 -0.95
C PRO A 67 12.59 2.91 0.46
N ALA A 68 13.66 3.68 0.65
CA ALA A 68 14.00 4.25 1.96
C ALA A 68 12.89 5.16 2.51
N TRP A 69 12.27 5.96 1.63
CA TRP A 69 11.15 6.83 2.00
C TRP A 69 9.95 6.03 2.51
N LEU A 70 9.66 4.88 1.90
CA LEU A 70 8.51 4.04 2.29
C LEU A 70 8.76 3.41 3.65
N ARG A 71 10.00 2.95 3.90
CA ARG A 71 10.42 2.45 5.21
C ARG A 71 10.28 3.53 6.28
N GLU A 72 10.73 4.75 6.01
CA GLU A 72 10.66 5.86 6.97
C GLU A 72 9.21 6.21 7.35
N VAL A 73 8.32 6.27 6.36
CA VAL A 73 6.88 6.51 6.61
C VAL A 73 6.29 5.36 7.42
N ARG A 74 6.54 4.10 7.04
CA ARG A 74 5.96 2.94 7.75
C ARG A 74 6.56 2.69 9.14
N SER A 75 7.81 3.08 9.38
CA SER A 75 8.40 3.13 10.72
C SER A 75 7.87 4.28 11.58
N THR A 76 7.16 5.24 10.98
CA THR A 76 6.46 6.30 11.70
C THR A 76 5.01 5.92 11.96
N LEU A 77 4.29 5.54 10.89
CA LEU A 77 2.90 5.10 10.89
C LEU A 77 2.69 4.18 9.67
N ALA A 78 2.63 2.87 9.89
CA ALA A 78 2.45 1.89 8.83
C ALA A 78 0.99 1.81 8.37
N PHE A 79 0.08 1.47 9.30
CA PHE A 79 -1.36 1.40 9.08
C PHE A 79 -2.10 1.17 10.41
N VAL A 80 -3.07 0.25 10.45
CA VAL A 80 -3.91 -0.11 11.60
C VAL A 80 -3.92 -1.62 11.88
N ASP A 81 -4.33 -1.97 13.09
CA ASP A 81 -4.54 -3.34 13.58
C ASP A 81 -5.89 -3.44 14.33
N PRO A 82 -6.70 -4.49 14.11
CA PRO A 82 -6.53 -5.56 13.14
C PRO A 82 -6.57 -5.06 11.68
N PRO A 83 -6.15 -5.88 10.70
CA PRO A 83 -6.30 -5.55 9.28
C PRO A 83 -7.76 -5.24 8.91
N VAL A 84 -7.94 -4.24 8.05
CA VAL A 84 -9.23 -3.77 7.56
C VAL A 84 -9.21 -3.66 6.04
N LEU A 85 -10.39 -3.72 5.44
CA LEU A 85 -10.59 -3.21 4.09
C LEU A 85 -10.70 -1.69 4.18
N LEU A 86 -10.14 -1.00 3.19
CA LEU A 86 -10.15 0.45 3.08
C LEU A 86 -10.76 0.89 1.76
N GLN A 87 -11.38 2.05 1.77
CA GLN A 87 -11.85 2.74 0.58
C GLN A 87 -11.23 4.14 0.56
N VAL A 88 -10.83 4.60 -0.62
CA VAL A 88 -10.30 5.97 -0.80
C VAL A 88 -11.35 6.87 -1.43
N ASP A 89 -11.32 8.16 -1.11
CA ASP A 89 -12.27 9.13 -1.66
C ASP A 89 -11.97 9.52 -3.11
N ASP A 90 -10.71 9.63 -3.51
CA ASP A 90 -10.34 10.03 -4.85
C ASP A 90 -8.93 9.56 -5.23
N PHE A 91 -8.68 9.45 -6.54
CA PHE A 91 -7.34 9.41 -7.09
C PHE A 91 -6.93 10.82 -7.51
N GLN A 92 -5.84 11.34 -6.91
CA GLN A 92 -5.40 12.72 -7.11
C GLN A 92 -4.95 13.04 -8.56
N TRP A 93 -4.82 12.02 -9.41
CA TRP A 93 -4.59 12.21 -10.84
C TRP A 93 -5.58 11.40 -11.68
N TYR A 94 -6.39 12.13 -12.47
CA TYR A 94 -7.42 11.63 -13.40
C TYR A 94 -6.93 10.79 -14.59
N ASN A 95 -5.70 10.28 -14.55
CA ASN A 95 -5.14 9.48 -15.64
C ASN A 95 -5.35 7.98 -15.43
N SER A 96 -5.74 7.55 -14.24
CA SER A 96 -6.08 6.15 -14.00
C SER A 96 -7.39 5.81 -14.71
N PRO A 97 -7.45 4.70 -15.45
CA PRO A 97 -8.71 4.19 -16.01
C PRO A 97 -9.80 3.88 -14.99
N ARG A 98 -9.45 3.81 -13.68
CA ARG A 98 -10.35 3.50 -12.57
C ARG A 98 -10.68 4.72 -11.71
N SER A 99 -10.23 5.92 -12.09
CA SER A 99 -10.53 7.15 -11.33
C SER A 99 -12.04 7.39 -11.17
N ASP A 100 -12.86 7.00 -12.15
CA ASP A 100 -14.32 7.24 -12.11
C ASP A 100 -15.07 6.32 -11.13
N ASP A 101 -14.47 5.18 -10.75
CA ASP A 101 -15.11 4.15 -9.93
C ASP A 101 -14.40 3.93 -8.58
N VAL A 102 -13.38 4.75 -8.25
CA VAL A 102 -12.51 4.52 -7.08
C VAL A 102 -13.28 4.55 -5.75
N GLU A 103 -14.30 5.38 -5.65
CA GLU A 103 -15.20 5.47 -4.49
C GLU A 103 -16.05 4.21 -4.28
N ASP A 104 -16.07 3.26 -5.22
CA ASP A 104 -16.76 1.98 -5.11
C ASP A 104 -15.79 0.82 -4.81
N MET A 105 -14.48 1.07 -4.83
CA MET A 105 -13.45 0.05 -4.67
C MET A 105 -13.02 -0.13 -3.21
N TRP A 106 -13.01 -1.38 -2.74
CA TRP A 106 -12.39 -1.75 -1.47
C TRP A 106 -11.02 -2.37 -1.69
N TYR A 107 -10.02 -1.88 -0.97
CA TYR A 107 -8.65 -2.37 -1.00
C TYR A 107 -8.30 -3.09 0.29
N ASP A 108 -7.50 -4.13 0.13
CA ASP A 108 -6.80 -4.81 1.21
C ASP A 108 -5.31 -4.45 1.16
N LEU A 109 -4.83 -3.81 2.23
CA LEU A 109 -3.46 -3.28 2.36
C LEU A 109 -2.46 -4.35 2.79
N ARG A 110 -2.44 -5.48 2.08
CA ARG A 110 -1.41 -6.52 2.23
C ARG A 110 -0.31 -6.33 1.20
N PHE A 111 0.91 -6.13 1.68
CA PHE A 111 2.11 -5.98 0.86
C PHE A 111 2.55 -7.33 0.28
N GLY A 112 3.25 -7.29 -0.85
CA GLY A 112 3.85 -8.46 -1.48
C GLY A 112 2.97 -9.12 -2.54
N TYR A 113 3.41 -10.29 -2.99
CA TYR A 113 2.88 -10.98 -4.18
C TYR A 113 2.09 -12.25 -3.86
N HIS A 114 0.99 -12.47 -4.59
CA HIS A 114 0.18 -13.69 -4.56
C HIS A 114 0.75 -14.76 -5.51
N GLY A 115 1.95 -15.24 -5.19
CA GLY A 115 2.61 -16.32 -5.92
C GLY A 115 3.59 -15.90 -7.02
N GLU A 116 4.23 -16.89 -7.64
CA GLU A 116 5.36 -16.68 -8.56
C GLU A 116 4.97 -15.98 -9.86
N GLU A 117 3.76 -16.23 -10.40
CA GLU A 117 3.31 -15.57 -11.64
C GLU A 117 3.14 -14.07 -11.44
N GLN A 118 2.47 -13.68 -10.34
CA GLN A 118 2.28 -12.28 -10.01
C GLN A 118 3.62 -11.59 -9.73
N ARG A 119 4.51 -12.26 -8.97
CA ARG A 119 5.87 -11.76 -8.71
C ARG A 119 6.65 -11.53 -10.00
N ALA A 120 6.61 -12.47 -10.95
CA ALA A 120 7.30 -12.32 -12.23
C ALA A 120 6.74 -11.13 -13.02
N LEU A 121 5.42 -10.99 -13.10
CA LEU A 121 4.82 -9.88 -13.85
C LEU A 121 5.08 -8.51 -13.18
N PHE A 122 4.94 -8.41 -11.86
CA PHE A 122 4.98 -7.14 -11.14
C PHE A 122 6.43 -6.74 -10.83
N SER A 123 7.19 -7.64 -10.22
CA SER A 123 8.58 -7.38 -9.84
C SER A 123 9.52 -7.45 -11.03
N ASP A 124 9.45 -8.53 -11.82
CA ASP A 124 10.47 -8.83 -12.83
C ASP A 124 10.29 -8.02 -14.11
N ASP A 125 9.04 -7.91 -14.60
CA ASP A 125 8.74 -7.18 -15.83
C ASP A 125 8.37 -5.71 -15.56
N ALA A 126 7.41 -5.45 -14.67
CA ALA A 126 6.89 -4.12 -14.43
C ALA A 126 7.75 -3.28 -13.48
N ARG A 127 8.60 -3.90 -12.65
CA ARG A 127 9.39 -3.24 -11.61
C ARG A 127 8.50 -2.39 -10.68
N ILE A 128 7.41 -2.98 -10.20
CA ILE A 128 6.49 -2.36 -9.25
C ILE A 128 6.23 -3.32 -8.09
N TYR A 129 6.21 -2.80 -6.86
CA TYR A 129 5.91 -3.58 -5.68
C TYR A 129 4.48 -3.31 -5.20
N ARG A 130 3.68 -4.36 -5.07
CA ARG A 130 2.28 -4.27 -4.64
C ARG A 130 2.21 -3.91 -3.15
N ILE A 131 1.43 -2.88 -2.85
CA ILE A 131 1.13 -2.44 -1.47
C ILE A 131 -0.34 -2.66 -1.09
N ALA A 132 -1.25 -2.70 -2.07
CA ALA A 132 -2.65 -3.09 -1.88
C ALA A 132 -3.20 -3.82 -3.11
N GLY A 133 -4.26 -4.60 -2.92
CA GLY A 133 -5.09 -5.12 -4.02
C GLY A 133 -6.57 -4.92 -3.72
N SER A 134 -7.37 -4.72 -4.76
CA SER A 134 -8.82 -4.65 -4.60
C SER A 134 -9.37 -6.00 -4.15
N TRP A 135 -10.40 -5.91 -3.29
CA TRP A 135 -11.10 -7.05 -2.71
C TRP A 135 -12.21 -7.58 -3.62
N ASP A 136 -12.91 -6.69 -4.32
CA ASP A 136 -14.16 -7.01 -5.02
C ASP A 136 -13.97 -7.61 -6.42
N GLY A 137 -12.86 -8.34 -6.64
CA GLY A 137 -12.62 -9.13 -7.85
C GLY A 137 -12.15 -8.35 -9.08
N GLU A 138 -12.13 -7.03 -9.04
CA GLU A 138 -11.36 -6.26 -10.02
C GLU A 138 -9.87 -6.54 -9.78
N GLU A 139 -9.09 -6.86 -10.81
CA GLU A 139 -7.63 -7.08 -10.66
C GLU A 139 -6.89 -5.75 -10.55
N SER A 140 -7.34 -4.84 -9.68
CA SER A 140 -6.70 -3.55 -9.41
C SER A 140 -5.74 -3.63 -8.24
N TYR A 141 -4.64 -2.92 -8.36
CA TYR A 141 -3.58 -2.93 -7.38
C TYR A 141 -3.01 -1.52 -7.22
N LEU A 142 -2.56 -1.24 -6.00
CA LEU A 142 -1.70 -0.10 -5.72
C LEU A 142 -0.28 -0.59 -5.51
N GLY A 143 0.70 0.16 -6.00
CA GLY A 143 2.10 -0.20 -5.88
C GLY A 143 3.07 0.97 -5.90
N VAL A 144 4.31 0.68 -5.53
CA VAL A 144 5.42 1.64 -5.54
C VAL A 144 6.46 1.27 -6.58
N ASP A 145 7.07 2.27 -7.19
CA ASP A 145 8.05 2.06 -8.26
C ASP A 145 9.36 1.46 -7.71
N LEU A 146 9.76 0.30 -8.21
CA LEU A 146 11.06 -0.31 -7.90
C LEU A 146 12.15 0.10 -8.88
N LEU A 147 11.78 0.64 -10.05
CA LEU A 147 12.75 1.13 -11.03
C LEU A 147 13.35 2.47 -10.61
N ASN A 148 12.53 3.35 -10.02
CA ASN A 148 12.93 4.66 -9.53
C ASN A 148 12.63 4.76 -8.03
N PRO A 149 13.52 4.28 -7.14
CA PRO A 149 13.24 4.22 -5.70
C PRO A 149 13.11 5.59 -5.02
N GLU A 150 13.49 6.68 -5.68
CA GLU A 150 13.27 8.04 -5.20
C GLU A 150 11.87 8.58 -5.55
N ASP A 151 11.14 7.88 -6.44
CA ASP A 151 9.77 8.23 -6.77
C ASP A 151 8.84 7.79 -5.63
N GLN A 152 8.26 8.77 -4.95
CA GLN A 152 7.40 8.54 -3.78
C GLN A 152 5.96 8.18 -4.17
N ARG A 153 5.63 8.31 -5.46
CA ARG A 153 4.26 8.16 -5.92
C ARG A 153 3.76 6.73 -5.74
N ILE A 154 2.48 6.63 -5.43
CA ILE A 154 1.72 5.39 -5.49
C ILE A 154 1.08 5.29 -6.87
N PHE A 155 1.20 4.12 -7.48
CA PHE A 155 0.68 3.82 -8.80
C PHE A 155 -0.47 2.84 -8.69
N ASP A 156 -1.55 3.16 -9.39
CA ASP A 156 -2.61 2.24 -9.75
C ASP A 156 -2.20 1.45 -11.00
N PHE A 157 -2.54 0.17 -11.02
CA PHE A 157 -2.30 -0.71 -12.15
C PHE A 157 -3.21 -1.94 -12.11
N SER A 158 -3.36 -2.63 -13.24
CA SER A 158 -4.07 -3.92 -13.31
C SER A 158 -3.16 -5.05 -13.77
N GLY A 159 -3.30 -6.22 -13.13
CA GLY A 159 -2.56 -7.42 -13.53
C GLY A 159 -2.82 -7.83 -14.98
N ALA A 160 -4.09 -7.87 -15.37
CA ALA A 160 -4.52 -8.07 -16.76
C ALA A 160 -3.87 -7.08 -17.74
N ASP A 161 -3.89 -5.78 -17.47
CA ASP A 161 -3.30 -4.78 -18.36
C ASP A 161 -1.79 -4.95 -18.55
N LEU A 162 -1.06 -5.25 -17.47
CA LEU A 162 0.38 -5.53 -17.53
C LEU A 162 0.66 -6.78 -18.38
N ARG A 163 -0.14 -7.83 -18.20
CA ARG A 163 -0.04 -9.09 -18.96
C ARG A 163 -0.33 -8.86 -20.44
N ASP A 164 -1.38 -8.10 -20.76
CA ASP A 164 -1.77 -7.77 -22.13
C ASP A 164 -0.70 -6.94 -22.84
N ASN A 165 -0.12 -5.95 -22.15
CA ASN A 165 1.02 -5.20 -22.69
C ASN A 165 2.20 -6.12 -23.01
N LYS A 166 2.56 -7.03 -22.08
CA LYS A 166 3.64 -8.00 -22.28
C LYS A 166 3.39 -8.88 -23.49
N LEU A 167 2.19 -9.45 -23.62
CA LEU A 167 1.81 -10.33 -24.74
C LEU A 167 1.77 -9.59 -26.08
N ALA A 168 1.34 -8.33 -26.08
CA ALA A 168 1.29 -7.48 -27.26
C ALA A 168 2.67 -6.89 -27.65
N GLY A 169 3.73 -7.16 -26.88
CA GLY A 169 5.06 -6.58 -27.10
C GLY A 169 5.13 -5.08 -26.84
N ARG A 170 4.19 -4.54 -26.05
CA ARG A 170 4.15 -3.14 -25.62
C ARG A 170 4.95 -2.97 -24.32
N PRO A 171 5.38 -1.74 -23.98
CA PRO A 171 5.99 -1.49 -22.68
C PRO A 171 5.04 -1.87 -21.54
N VAL A 172 5.43 -2.84 -20.70
CA VAL A 172 4.62 -3.32 -19.56
C VAL A 172 4.24 -2.17 -18.64
N ARG A 173 5.21 -1.28 -18.37
CA ARG A 173 5.04 -0.09 -17.53
C ARG A 173 4.13 1.00 -18.14
N GLY A 174 3.60 0.80 -19.36
CA GLY A 174 2.68 1.72 -20.01
C GLY A 174 1.29 1.79 -19.35
N SER A 175 0.97 0.84 -18.46
CA SER A 175 -0.28 0.80 -17.68
C SER A 175 -0.04 1.01 -16.18
N LEU A 176 0.97 1.81 -15.82
CA LEU A 176 1.17 2.29 -14.46
C LEU A 176 0.73 3.74 -14.38
N TYR A 177 -0.29 4.02 -13.57
CA TYR A 177 -0.89 5.34 -13.46
C TYR A 177 -0.61 5.88 -12.06
N PRO A 178 0.15 6.98 -11.91
CA PRO A 178 0.31 7.57 -10.58
C PRO A 178 -1.06 8.01 -10.08
N VAL A 179 -1.39 7.72 -8.81
CA VAL A 179 -2.67 8.08 -8.16
C VAL A 179 -2.52 8.84 -6.84
N PHE A 180 -1.39 8.69 -6.13
CA PHE A 180 -1.02 9.54 -4.98
C PHE A 180 0.45 9.95 -5.04
N GLY A 181 0.78 11.14 -4.56
CA GLY A 181 2.13 11.72 -4.43
C GLY A 181 3.03 11.02 -3.43
N SER A 182 2.43 10.43 -2.40
CA SER A 182 3.15 9.66 -1.40
C SER A 182 2.26 8.59 -0.75
N TYR A 183 2.87 7.68 0.01
CA TYR A 183 2.12 6.77 0.87
C TYR A 183 1.35 7.51 1.98
N ALA A 184 1.88 8.62 2.49
CA ALA A 184 1.20 9.44 3.50
C ALA A 184 -0.08 10.07 2.93
N GLU A 185 0.00 10.65 1.74
CA GLU A 185 -1.15 11.20 1.01
C GLU A 185 -2.21 10.11 0.74
N PHE A 186 -1.78 8.92 0.28
CA PHE A 186 -2.68 7.77 0.13
C PHE A 186 -3.45 7.47 1.43
N LEU A 187 -2.79 7.43 2.59
CA LEU A 187 -3.47 7.20 3.86
C LEU A 187 -4.45 8.34 4.22
N ALA A 188 -4.12 9.59 3.91
CA ALA A 188 -5.00 10.74 4.16
C ALA A 188 -6.29 10.68 3.33
N HIS A 189 -6.24 10.05 2.16
CA HIS A 189 -7.38 9.82 1.27
C HIS A 189 -8.24 8.61 1.64
N ILE A 190 -7.90 7.86 2.70
CA ILE A 190 -8.78 6.79 3.18
C ILE A 190 -10.04 7.43 3.78
N ALA A 191 -11.17 7.16 3.12
CA ALA A 191 -12.47 7.72 3.45
C ALA A 191 -13.28 6.81 4.37
N ASP A 192 -13.13 5.48 4.20
CA ASP A 192 -13.84 4.50 5.00
C ASP A 192 -12.98 3.25 5.26
N VAL A 193 -13.30 2.57 6.35
CA VAL A 193 -12.70 1.29 6.72
C VAL A 193 -13.77 0.33 7.22
N ARG A 194 -13.63 -0.95 6.89
CA ARG A 194 -14.49 -2.01 7.44
C ARG A 194 -13.66 -3.24 7.83
N PRO A 195 -14.13 -4.07 8.78
CA PRO A 195 -13.44 -5.31 9.11
C PRO A 195 -13.13 -6.11 7.85
N LEU A 196 -11.93 -6.71 7.82
CA LEU A 196 -11.63 -7.73 6.83
C LEU A 196 -12.48 -8.96 7.22
N ASP A 197 -13.61 -9.15 6.56
CA ASP A 197 -14.45 -10.33 6.78
C ASP A 197 -13.68 -11.59 6.36
N ASP A 198 -13.86 -12.69 7.10
CA ASP A 198 -13.38 -14.02 6.70
C ASP A 198 -14.15 -14.44 5.41
N ASP A 199 -13.58 -14.08 4.27
CA ASP A 199 -13.81 -14.65 2.92
C ASP A 199 -15.22 -14.48 2.29
N PRO A 200 -15.41 -13.65 1.22
CA PRO A 200 -16.59 -13.72 0.37
C PRO A 200 -16.63 -14.98 -0.50
N GLU A 201 -15.49 -15.70 -0.64
CA GLU A 201 -15.37 -16.94 -1.43
C GLU A 201 -15.43 -18.20 -0.56
N GLY A 202 -16.16 -18.17 0.56
CA GLY A 202 -16.58 -19.36 1.28
C GLY A 202 -17.52 -20.26 0.46
N GLU A 203 -17.05 -20.85 -0.64
CA GLU A 203 -17.63 -21.96 -1.40
C GLU A 203 -16.64 -23.13 -1.57
#